data_AF-A0A645EHD2-F1
#
_entry.id   AF-A0A645EHD2-F1
#
_cell.length_a   1.000
_cell.length_b   1.000
_cell.length_c   1.000
_cell.angle_alpha   90.00
_cell.angle_beta   90.00
_cell.angle_gamma   90.00
#
_symmetry.space_group_name_H-M   'P 1'
#
loop_
_entity.id
_entity.type
_entity.pdbx_description
1 polymer ?
#
loop_
_entity_poly.entity_id
_entity_poly.type
_entity_poly.pdbx_seq_one_letter_code
_entity_poly.pdbx_strand_id
1 'polypeptide(L)' 'MIYQMAGARWPMTAHKLESVSYHYIGVSPDALEGAASFLEKRPPEFAMDPAKDMPPEYPWFPEQPFPKNVQE' A
#
# COMPACT_ATOMS: atom_id res chain seq x y z
N MET A 1 -5.08 -3.05 -2.43
CA MET A 1 -5.56 -2.07 -3.42
C MET A 1 -6.43 -2.71 -4.48
N ILE A 2 -5.90 -3.63 -5.29
CA ILE A 2 -6.59 -4.23 -6.44
C ILE A 2 -8.02 -4.71 -6.12
N TYR A 3 -8.23 -5.49 -5.06
CA TYR A 3 -9.58 -6.01 -4.75
C TYR A 3 -10.56 -4.97 -4.19
N GLN A 4 -10.09 -4.05 -3.35
CA GLN A 4 -10.94 -3.00 -2.76
C GLN A 4 -11.28 -1.90 -3.78
N MET A 5 -10.37 -1.61 -4.72
CA MET A 5 -10.57 -0.58 -5.76
C MET A 5 -11.11 -1.14 -7.07
N ALA A 6 -11.31 -2.45 -7.22
CA ALA A 6 -11.91 -3.05 -8.41
C ALA A 6 -13.32 -2.49 -8.70
N GLY A 7 -14.05 -2.09 -7.66
CA GLY A 7 -15.37 -1.45 -7.76
C GLY A 7 -15.35 0.07 -7.70
N ALA A 8 -14.17 0.72 -7.75
CA ALA A 8 -14.08 2.17 -7.67
C ALA A 8 -14.88 2.83 -8.81
N ARG A 9 -15.68 3.85 -8.47
CA ARG A 9 -16.52 4.57 -9.45
C ARG A 9 -15.70 5.13 -10.62
N TRP A 10 -14.46 5.54 -10.35
CA TRP A 10 -13.56 6.12 -11.34
C TRP A 10 -12.21 5.41 -11.29
N PRO A 11 -11.69 4.88 -12.43
CA PRO A 11 -10.37 4.23 -12.47
C PRO A 11 -9.24 5.12 -11.96
N MET A 12 -9.33 6.43 -12.21
CA MET A 12 -8.34 7.40 -11.76
C MET A 12 -8.23 7.50 -10.23
N THR A 13 -9.29 7.17 -9.48
CA THR A 13 -9.21 7.16 -8.02
C THR A 13 -8.30 6.03 -7.53
N ALA A 14 -8.43 4.84 -8.14
CA ALA A 14 -7.55 3.71 -7.86
C ALA A 14 -6.10 4.04 -8.21
N HIS A 15 -5.90 4.57 -9.42
CA HIS A 15 -4.57 4.88 -9.94
C HIS A 15 -3.81 5.90 -9.09
N LYS A 16 -4.48 6.95 -8.59
CA LYS A 16 -3.86 7.96 -7.72
C LYS A 16 -3.33 7.34 -6.43
N LEU A 17 -4.15 6.54 -5.76
CA LEU A 17 -3.78 5.87 -4.51
C LEU A 17 -2.63 4.88 -4.71
N GLU A 18 -2.67 4.11 -5.79
CA GLU A 18 -1.59 3.19 -6.17
C GLU A 18 -0.30 3.95 -6.47
N SER A 19 -0.36 5.04 -7.23
CA SER A 19 0.82 5.84 -7.60
C SER A 19 1.57 6.37 -6.38
N VAL A 20 0.85 6.86 -5.38
CA VAL A 20 1.44 7.34 -4.12
C VAL A 20 2.09 6.18 -3.34
N SER A 21 1.38 5.05 -3.26
CA SER A 21 1.89 3.86 -2.55
C SER A 21 3.15 3.29 -3.21
N TYR A 22 3.18 3.21 -4.55
CA TYR A 22 4.35 2.76 -5.29
C TYR A 22 5.52 3.73 -5.18
N HIS A 23 5.25 5.03 -5.18
CA HIS A 23 6.30 6.02 -4.99
C HIS A 23 6.95 5.87 -3.61
N TYR A 24 6.14 5.74 -2.54
CA TYR A 24 6.63 5.52 -1.18
C TYR A 24 7.51 4.27 -1.08
N ILE A 25 7.03 3.12 -1.59
CA ILE A 25 7.80 1.88 -1.56
C ILE A 25 9.05 1.95 -2.44
N GLY A 26 8.98 2.60 -3.60
CA GLY A 26 10.10 2.69 -4.55
C GLY A 26 11.32 3.44 -4.01
N VAL A 27 11.14 4.32 -3.02
CA VAL A 27 12.23 5.05 -2.36
C VAL A 27 12.56 4.52 -0.96
N SER A 28 11.93 3.41 -0.57
CA SER A 28 12.09 2.83 0.77
C SER A 28 13.39 2.03 0.90
N PRO A 29 13.89 1.83 2.14
CA PRO A 29 15.11 1.04 2.37
C PRO A 29 15.04 -0.38 1.80
N ASP A 30 13.89 -1.03 1.89
CA ASP A 30 13.71 -2.41 1.38
C ASP A 30 13.76 -2.48 -0.15
N ALA A 31 13.36 -1.42 -0.86
CA ALA A 31 13.50 -1.37 -2.31
C ALA A 31 14.97 -1.30 -2.73
N LEU A 32 15.79 -0.52 -2.01
CA LEU A 32 17.22 -0.44 -2.24
C LEU A 32 17.92 -1.77 -1.92
N GLU A 33 17.56 -2.38 -0.79
CA GLU A 33 18.10 -3.68 -0.37
C GLU A 33 17.72 -4.80 -1.34
N GLY A 34 16.48 -4.82 -1.84
CA GLY A 34 16.05 -5.77 -2.87
C GLY A 34 16.87 -5.63 -4.16
N ALA A 35 17.16 -4.40 -4.59
CA ALA A 35 18.01 -4.16 -5.75
C ALA A 35 19.47 -4.58 -5.51
N ALA A 36 20.04 -4.22 -4.36
CA ALA A 36 21.41 -4.54 -4.00
C ALA A 36 21.64 -6.06 -3.84
N SER A 37 20.80 -6.73 -3.05
CA SER A 37 20.87 -8.18 -2.83
C SER A 37 20.72 -9.00 -4.11
N PHE A 38 19.88 -8.54 -5.05
CA PHE A 38 19.75 -9.15 -6.38
C PHE A 38 21.04 -9.07 -7.17
N LEU A 39 21.68 -7.88 -7.23
CA LEU A 39 22.95 -7.69 -7.94
C LEU A 39 24.10 -8.49 -7.28
N GLU A 40 24.09 -8.58 -5.96
CA GLU A 40 25.06 -9.34 -5.16
C GLU A 40 24.79 -10.85 -5.13
N LYS A 41 23.63 -11.30 -5.66
CA LYS A 41 23.18 -12.70 -5.66
C LYS A 41 23.12 -13.32 -4.26
N ARG A 42 22.71 -12.54 -3.27
CA ARG A 42 22.50 -12.99 -1.89
C ARG A 42 21.03 -12.91 -1.50
N PRO A 43 20.60 -13.59 -0.42
CA PRO A 43 19.29 -13.34 0.17
C PRO A 43 19.16 -11.87 0.63
N PRO A 44 18.00 -11.22 0.41
CA PRO A 44 17.72 -9.89 0.93
C PRO A 44 17.48 -9.92 2.45
N GLU A 45 17.88 -8.85 3.12
CA GLU A 45 17.57 -8.59 4.54
C GLU A 45 16.62 -7.39 4.67
N PHE A 46 15.32 -7.65 4.48
CA PHE A 46 14.28 -6.62 4.63
C PHE A 46 14.11 -6.22 6.10
N ALA A 47 14.20 -4.91 6.36
CA ALA A 47 14.23 -4.36 7.71
C ALA A 47 12.96 -3.57 8.08
N MET A 48 12.12 -3.21 7.09
CA MET A 48 10.91 -2.47 7.36
C MET A 48 9.86 -3.32 8.07
N ASP A 49 9.14 -2.70 9.00
CA ASP A 49 8.05 -3.30 9.75
C ASP A 49 6.70 -2.97 9.07
N PRO A 50 5.94 -3.96 8.59
CA PRO A 50 4.67 -3.71 7.90
C PRO A 50 3.59 -3.08 8.81
N ALA A 51 3.76 -3.07 10.13
CA ALA A 51 2.86 -2.42 11.06
C ALA A 51 3.23 -0.95 11.35
N LYS A 52 4.48 -0.54 11.10
CA LYS A 52 5.01 0.78 11.48
C LYS A 52 5.43 1.63 10.29
N ASP A 53 5.98 0.99 9.25
CA ASP A 53 6.59 1.66 8.10
C ASP A 53 5.63 1.66 6.90
N MET A 54 4.38 1.99 7.16
CA MET A 54 3.33 2.13 6.14
C MET A 54 3.34 3.54 5.54
N PRO A 55 2.87 3.70 4.29
CA PRO A 55 2.70 5.03 3.70
C PRO A 55 1.83 5.94 4.58
N PRO A 56 2.07 7.27 4.59
CA PRO A 56 1.27 8.22 5.37
C PRO A 56 -0.24 8.17 5.10
N GLU A 57 -0.65 7.68 3.93
CA GLU A 57 -2.04 7.53 3.51
C GLU A 57 -2.73 6.32 4.14
N TYR A 58 -2.03 5.49 4.90
CA TYR A 58 -2.61 4.37 5.63
C TYR A 58 -3.35 4.84 6.90
N PRO A 59 -4.53 4.29 7.23
CA PRO A 59 -5.28 3.25 6.53
C PRO A 59 -6.07 3.79 5.33
N TRP A 60 -5.85 3.19 4.16
CA TRP A 60 -6.43 3.65 2.89
C TRP A 60 -7.95 3.43 2.79
N PHE A 61 -8.48 2.45 3.53
CA PHE A 61 -9.91 2.12 3.60
C PHE A 61 -10.29 2.01 5.07
N PRO A 62 -10.62 3.12 5.74
CA PRO A 62 -11.12 3.05 7.11
C PRO A 62 -12.41 2.23 7.13
N GLU A 63 -12.53 1.36 8.12
CA GLU A 63 -13.72 0.52 8.33
C GLU A 63 -14.96 1.41 8.42
N GLN A 64 -15.95 1.12 7.57
CA GLN A 64 -17.23 1.79 7.62
C GLN A 64 -18.14 1.01 8.57
N PRO A 65 -18.62 1.60 9.67
CA PRO A 65 -19.50 0.90 10.59
C PRO A 65 -20.81 0.54 9.87
N PHE A 66 -21.31 -0.67 10.11
CA PHE A 66 -22.63 -1.05 9.61
C PHE A 66 -23.70 -0.18 10.30
N PRO A 67 -24.52 0.59 9.54
CA PRO A 67 -25.53 1.44 10.15
C PRO A 67 -26.57 0.59 10.88
N LYS A 68 -26.81 0.90 12.16
CA LYS A 68 -27.75 0.14 13.00
C LYS A 68 -29.21 0.31 12.58
N ASN A 69 -29.54 1.45 11.94
CA ASN A 69 -30.89 1.79 11.49
C ASN A 69 -30.90 2.01 9.98
N VAL A 70 -30.93 0.93 9.20
CA VAL A 70 -30.92 1.00 7.71
C VAL A 70 -32.27 1.47 7.13
N GLN A 71 -33.30 1.64 7.98
CA GLN A 71 -34.71 1.78 7.57
C GLN A 71 -35.41 3.09 8.03
N GLU A 72 -34.72 4.03 8.69
CA GLU A 72 -35.30 5.34 9.05
C GLU A 72 -34.98 6.42 8.01
#